data_AF-A0A5C6C8J7-F1
#
_entry.id   AF-A0A5C6C8J7-F1
#
_cell.length_a   1.000
_cell.length_b   1.000
_cell.length_c   1.000
_cell.angle_alpha   90.00
_cell.angle_beta   90.00
_cell.angle_gamma   90.00
#
_symmetry.space_group_name_H-M   'P 1'
#
loop_
_entity.id
_entity.type
_entity.pdbx_description
1 polymer ?
#
loop_
_entity_poly.entity_id
_entity_poly.type
_entity_poly.pdbx_seq_one_letter_code
_entity_poly.pdbx_strand_id
1 'polypeptide(L)'
;MTDSNMIDSDDELLVAYLDGEVTREERDQIENRLVADDSLRVRLQNLQRSWDLLDWLPSPTVNERSVETTLQLVVADLTQSGSSTSGNDFATLPTAHPGGQQKPATANWIRWLLWLGIPLIIAAIVFAAVRWNQARELRRQVADFPIALDMDAYRLSEKPGLVEDLMAAPRWNSVVGGSITQAVDNVIDPQSPQSLYGGLDDEKQTPSPTEFAARLREVPAEQRMIALARWDRFNRLDEPSKEQLRASAARLWSRENAHEQLDTLRRYVRMREQLSDQMVAQIETGTSEERFRAIDAAIGEMITSIGRITRRNLSEDAIERIDFTVIQFVKARLSEDQGKGGEPSPSQKLFDWCEKNSHRSDDPKLAYRMFALASVVRDPNWPGRDGRSSRDGESSYQKIPPLSHRELDTIRSMLPTKDLDTLQQYVSDPWMQSVILREWAHEAVHRKIRGEAKPLSLAEQYESMSPTRRERLDLASPEEARKMLIDGM
;
A
#
# COMPACT_ATOMS: atom_id res chain seq x y z
N MET A 1 4.29 42.82 -22.75
CA MET A 1 5.48 41.98 -22.94
C MET A 1 6.59 42.60 -22.12
N THR A 2 6.86 42.00 -20.96
CA THR A 2 8.01 42.26 -20.09
C THR A 2 8.43 40.91 -19.52
N ASP A 3 9.25 40.25 -20.33
CA ASP A 3 10.34 39.32 -20.01
C ASP A 3 10.45 38.81 -18.56
N SER A 4 9.97 37.59 -18.35
CA SER A 4 10.67 36.40 -17.84
C SER A 4 12.13 36.51 -17.34
N ASN A 5 12.48 37.43 -16.43
CA ASN A 5 13.85 37.49 -15.90
C ASN A 5 13.99 38.01 -14.45
N MET A 6 13.14 37.53 -13.55
CA MET A 6 13.54 37.32 -12.15
C MET A 6 13.14 35.89 -11.83
N ILE A 7 14.12 34.98 -11.76
CA ILE A 7 13.97 33.85 -10.85
C ILE A 7 13.69 34.53 -9.50
N ASP A 8 12.48 34.33 -8.96
CA ASP A 8 12.11 34.92 -7.68
C ASP A 8 13.20 34.48 -6.69
N SER A 9 13.82 35.42 -5.97
CA SER A 9 14.91 35.08 -5.03
C SER A 9 14.45 34.01 -4.02
N ASP A 10 13.14 33.94 -3.79
CA ASP A 10 12.50 32.90 -2.98
C ASP A 10 12.53 31.52 -3.65
N ASP A 11 12.35 31.42 -4.97
CA ASP A 11 12.37 30.14 -5.68
C ASP A 11 13.78 29.55 -5.70
N GLU A 12 14.81 30.39 -5.87
CA GLU A 12 16.22 29.97 -5.80
C GLU A 12 16.58 29.45 -4.40
N LEU A 13 16.13 30.15 -3.35
CA LEU A 13 16.32 29.73 -1.96
C LEU A 13 15.52 28.47 -1.63
N LEU A 14 14.31 28.28 -2.19
CA LEU A 14 13.52 27.06 -2.01
C LEU A 14 14.16 25.86 -2.73
N VAL A 15 14.77 26.05 -3.90
CA VAL A 15 15.53 24.99 -4.59
C VAL A 15 16.76 24.61 -3.77
N ALA A 16 17.54 25.58 -3.28
CA ALA A 16 18.68 25.35 -2.38
C ALA A 16 18.26 24.71 -1.03
N TYR A 17 17.01 24.91 -0.62
CA TYR A 17 16.46 24.22 0.55
C TYR A 17 16.16 22.75 0.24
N LEU A 18 15.67 22.44 -0.96
CA LEU A 18 15.32 21.07 -1.39
C LEU A 18 16.53 20.19 -1.68
N ASP A 19 17.61 20.75 -2.26
CA ASP A 19 18.86 20.02 -2.51
C ASP A 19 19.74 19.88 -1.25
N GLY A 20 19.43 20.67 -0.20
CA GLY A 20 20.14 20.67 1.07
C GLY A 20 21.39 21.55 1.10
N GLU A 21 21.57 22.46 0.13
CA GLU A 21 22.70 23.38 0.05
C GLU A 21 22.57 24.62 0.97
N VAL A 22 21.42 24.83 1.63
CA VAL A 22 21.24 25.92 2.61
C VAL A 22 22.06 25.72 3.90
N THR A 23 22.62 26.83 4.41
CA THR A 23 23.24 26.86 5.74
C THR A 23 22.19 26.67 6.84
N ARG A 24 22.61 26.42 8.09
CA ARG A 24 21.68 26.22 9.22
C ARG A 24 20.85 27.47 9.50
N GLU A 25 21.48 28.63 9.44
CA GLU A 25 20.83 29.92 9.67
C GLU A 25 19.82 30.25 8.57
N GLU A 26 20.16 29.98 7.30
CA GLU A 26 19.24 30.14 6.17
C GLU A 26 18.08 29.14 6.23
N ARG A 27 18.37 27.89 6.62
CA ARG A 27 17.35 26.86 6.86
C ARG A 27 16.33 27.31 7.91
N ASP A 28 16.80 27.79 9.06
CA ASP A 28 15.91 28.29 10.11
C ASP A 28 15.08 29.49 9.59
N GLN A 29 15.67 30.39 8.79
CA GLN A 29 14.96 31.54 8.22
C GLN A 29 13.87 31.12 7.21
N ILE A 30 14.20 30.23 6.27
CA ILE A 30 13.24 29.78 5.27
C ILE A 30 12.13 28.95 5.91
N GLU A 31 12.44 28.09 6.88
CA GLU A 31 11.42 27.30 7.58
C GLU A 31 10.49 28.19 8.42
N ASN A 32 11.00 29.24 9.07
CA ASN A 32 10.16 30.24 9.74
C ASN A 32 9.19 30.92 8.75
N ARG A 33 9.69 31.29 7.56
CA ARG A 33 8.86 31.88 6.50
C ARG A 33 7.83 30.89 5.98
N LEU A 34 8.21 29.63 5.77
CA LEU A 34 7.32 28.56 5.34
C LEU A 34 6.20 28.34 6.35
N VAL A 35 6.47 28.34 7.65
CA VAL A 35 5.43 28.21 8.68
C VAL A 35 4.46 29.41 8.66
N ALA A 36 4.95 30.60 8.37
CA ALA A 36 4.14 31.83 8.38
C ALA A 36 3.36 32.09 7.07
N ASP A 37 3.90 31.69 5.91
CA ASP A 37 3.38 32.04 4.58
C ASP A 37 2.85 30.81 3.83
N ASP A 38 1.53 30.75 3.68
CA ASP A 38 0.83 29.68 2.97
C ASP A 38 1.21 29.62 1.48
N SER A 39 1.46 30.77 0.84
CA SER A 39 1.79 30.84 -0.59
C SER A 39 3.17 30.26 -0.88
N LEU A 40 4.13 30.48 0.02
CA LEU A 40 5.47 29.93 -0.06
C LEU A 40 5.47 28.40 0.07
N ARG A 41 4.60 27.84 0.94
CA ARG A 41 4.43 26.38 1.07
C ARG A 41 3.86 25.74 -0.19
N VAL A 42 2.88 26.39 -0.84
CA VAL A 42 2.34 25.91 -2.12
C VAL A 42 3.42 25.89 -3.20
N ARG A 43 4.29 26.90 -3.24
CA ARG A 43 5.43 26.94 -4.18
C ARG A 43 6.43 25.82 -3.89
N LEU A 44 6.81 25.60 -2.63
CA LEU A 44 7.70 24.50 -2.23
C LEU A 44 7.15 23.14 -2.70
N GLN A 45 5.85 22.89 -2.50
CA GLN A 45 5.21 21.65 -2.96
C GLN A 45 5.21 21.49 -4.48
N ASN A 46 5.00 22.58 -5.22
CA ASN A 46 5.05 22.54 -6.68
C ASN A 46 6.47 22.25 -7.20
N LEU A 47 7.49 22.83 -6.55
CA LEU A 47 8.90 22.54 -6.86
C LEU A 47 9.24 21.08 -6.57
N GLN A 48 8.86 20.57 -5.39
CA GLN A 48 9.03 19.16 -5.03
C GLN A 48 8.43 18.22 -6.08
N ARG A 49 7.14 18.40 -6.41
CA ARG A 49 6.47 17.59 -7.45
C ARG A 49 7.18 17.66 -8.80
N SER A 50 7.70 18.83 -9.17
CA SER A 50 8.43 19.00 -10.43
C SER A 50 9.75 18.24 -10.42
N TRP A 51 10.47 18.24 -9.29
CA TRP A 51 11.67 17.43 -9.09
C TRP A 51 11.35 15.93 -9.13
N ASP A 52 10.30 15.50 -8.43
CA ASP A 52 9.88 14.10 -8.44
C ASP A 52 9.56 13.63 -9.87
N LEU A 53 8.90 14.46 -10.69
CA LEU A 53 8.64 14.16 -12.10
C LEU A 53 9.91 13.96 -12.94
N LEU A 54 11.04 14.56 -12.57
CA LEU A 54 12.32 14.34 -13.26
C LEU A 54 12.83 12.91 -13.07
N ASP A 55 12.55 12.28 -11.93
CA ASP A 55 12.91 10.88 -11.67
C ASP A 55 12.10 9.91 -12.55
N TRP A 56 10.93 10.33 -13.02
CA TRP A 56 10.10 9.57 -13.96
C TRP A 56 10.54 9.71 -15.42
N LEU A 57 11.51 10.58 -15.72
CA LEU A 57 12.08 10.62 -17.05
C LEU A 57 12.70 9.25 -17.36
N PRO A 58 12.41 8.66 -18.52
CA PRO A 58 12.94 7.36 -18.87
C PRO A 58 14.46 7.42 -18.78
N SER A 59 15.03 6.68 -17.83
CA SER A 59 16.47 6.44 -17.79
C SER A 59 16.88 6.04 -19.19
N PRO A 60 17.92 6.66 -19.78
CA PRO A 60 18.36 6.30 -21.12
C PRO A 60 18.57 4.79 -21.11
N THR A 61 17.68 4.07 -21.80
CA THR A 61 17.76 2.62 -21.92
C THR A 61 19.14 2.37 -22.45
N VAL A 62 20.00 1.73 -21.66
CA VAL A 62 21.32 1.31 -22.11
C VAL A 62 21.03 0.46 -23.34
N ASN A 63 21.24 1.05 -24.51
CA ASN A 63 20.87 0.43 -25.76
C ASN A 63 21.54 -0.94 -25.78
N GLU A 64 20.81 -1.99 -26.15
CA GLU A 64 21.38 -3.33 -26.28
C GLU A 64 22.65 -3.29 -27.14
N ARG A 65 22.74 -2.37 -28.11
CA ARG A 65 23.98 -2.06 -28.83
C ARG A 65 25.14 -1.62 -27.93
N SER A 66 24.95 -0.79 -26.92
CA SER A 66 26.03 -0.32 -26.02
C SER A 66 26.55 -1.46 -25.15
N VAL A 67 25.65 -2.31 -24.64
CA VAL A 67 26.01 -3.53 -23.91
C VAL A 67 26.68 -4.53 -24.85
N GLU A 68 26.13 -4.73 -26.06
CA GLU A 68 26.65 -5.62 -27.10
C GLU A 68 28.03 -5.15 -27.61
N THR A 69 28.27 -3.83 -27.73
CA THR A 69 29.59 -3.30 -28.13
C THR A 69 30.61 -3.52 -27.01
N THR A 70 30.20 -3.40 -25.75
CA THR A 70 31.09 -3.64 -24.59
C THR A 70 31.35 -5.14 -24.39
N LEU A 71 30.33 -5.98 -24.56
CA LEU A 71 30.45 -7.45 -24.54
C LEU A 71 31.21 -7.97 -25.76
N GLN A 72 31.04 -7.38 -26.94
CA GLN A 72 31.86 -7.71 -28.12
C GLN A 72 33.32 -7.31 -27.91
N LEU A 73 33.60 -6.19 -27.23
CA LEU A 73 34.97 -5.81 -26.91
C LEU A 73 35.63 -6.83 -25.97
N VAL A 74 34.90 -7.31 -24.96
CA VAL A 74 35.36 -8.33 -24.00
C VAL A 74 35.43 -9.73 -24.62
N VAL A 75 34.46 -10.09 -25.47
CA VAL A 75 34.41 -11.39 -26.16
C VAL A 75 35.44 -11.47 -27.28
N ALA A 76 35.75 -10.36 -27.97
CA ALA A 76 36.85 -10.30 -28.94
C ALA A 76 38.21 -10.52 -28.26
N ASP A 77 38.41 -9.97 -27.06
CA ASP A 77 39.62 -10.17 -26.24
C ASP A 77 39.76 -11.63 -25.75
N LEU A 78 38.63 -12.30 -25.47
CA LEU A 78 38.60 -13.70 -25.05
C LEU A 78 38.71 -14.70 -26.22
N THR A 79 38.13 -14.40 -27.38
CA THR A 79 38.07 -15.33 -28.53
C THR A 79 39.32 -15.29 -29.42
N GLN A 80 40.12 -14.21 -29.37
CA GLN A 80 41.44 -14.21 -30.00
C GLN A 80 42.44 -15.16 -29.32
N SER A 81 42.12 -15.64 -28.11
CA SER A 81 42.95 -16.57 -27.33
C SER A 81 42.58 -18.06 -27.46
N GLY A 82 41.59 -18.45 -28.28
CA GLY A 82 41.20 -19.87 -28.34
C GLY A 82 40.31 -20.27 -29.50
N SER A 83 40.89 -20.68 -30.62
CA SER A 83 40.23 -21.64 -31.53
C SER A 83 41.22 -22.33 -32.47
N SER A 84 41.71 -23.49 -32.02
CA SER A 84 42.23 -24.54 -32.88
C SER A 84 41.21 -25.69 -32.94
N THR A 85 40.79 -26.01 -34.15
CA THR A 85 40.29 -27.33 -34.61
C THR A 85 38.85 -27.73 -34.24
N SER A 86 37.95 -27.50 -35.20
CA SER A 86 36.60 -28.08 -35.30
C SER A 86 36.61 -29.29 -36.24
N GLY A 87 35.82 -30.32 -35.90
CA GLY A 87 35.63 -31.53 -36.70
C GLY A 87 34.15 -31.88 -36.91
N ASN A 88 33.95 -32.59 -38.02
CA ASN A 88 32.89 -33.53 -38.39
C ASN A 88 31.55 -33.06 -38.98
N ASP A 89 31.53 -33.24 -40.31
CA ASP A 89 30.45 -33.58 -41.24
C ASP A 89 29.45 -34.65 -40.78
N PHE A 90 28.17 -34.45 -41.10
CA PHE A 90 27.13 -35.48 -41.04
C PHE A 90 26.19 -35.46 -42.26
N ALA A 91 26.12 -36.64 -42.90
CA ALA A 91 25.04 -37.29 -43.64
C ALA A 91 24.43 -36.67 -44.92
N THR A 92 24.87 -37.25 -46.03
CA THR A 92 24.18 -37.34 -47.34
C THR A 92 23.17 -38.49 -47.39
N LEU A 93 21.96 -38.21 -47.89
CA LEU A 93 20.92 -39.19 -48.28
C LEU A 93 21.16 -39.71 -49.71
N PRO A 94 20.94 -41.01 -50.01
CA PRO A 94 20.90 -41.48 -51.38
C PRO A 94 19.48 -41.68 -51.92
N THR A 95 19.40 -41.47 -53.22
CA THR A 95 18.26 -41.42 -54.15
C THR A 95 17.76 -42.80 -54.62
N ALA A 96 16.43 -42.87 -54.80
CA ALA A 96 15.61 -43.59 -55.80
C ALA A 96 16.17 -44.79 -56.60
N HIS A 97 15.35 -45.85 -56.69
CA HIS A 97 15.19 -46.70 -57.89
C HIS A 97 13.71 -47.06 -58.14
N PRO A 98 13.25 -47.10 -59.40
CA PRO A 98 11.86 -47.39 -59.79
C PRO A 98 11.67 -48.84 -60.28
N GLY A 99 10.43 -49.33 -60.26
CA GLY A 99 10.01 -50.44 -61.11
C GLY A 99 9.15 -51.48 -60.42
N GLY A 100 7.89 -51.59 -60.83
CA GLY A 100 7.01 -52.68 -60.40
C GLY A 100 5.54 -52.40 -60.66
N GLN A 101 5.10 -52.63 -61.89
CA GLN A 101 3.69 -52.63 -62.29
C GLN A 101 2.88 -53.59 -61.39
N GLN A 102 1.86 -53.08 -60.70
CA GLN A 102 0.78 -53.91 -60.15
C GLN A 102 -0.58 -53.30 -60.47
N LYS A 103 -1.50 -54.22 -60.79
CA LYS A 103 -2.77 -54.07 -61.50
C LYS A 103 -3.80 -53.24 -60.72
N PRO A 104 -4.78 -52.59 -61.40
CA PRO A 104 -5.82 -51.82 -60.74
C PRO A 104 -6.84 -52.77 -60.09
N ALA A 105 -6.78 -52.91 -58.76
CA ALA A 105 -7.82 -53.53 -57.94
C ALA A 105 -8.71 -52.44 -57.31
N THR A 106 -9.35 -51.63 -58.16
CA THR A 106 -10.34 -50.63 -57.76
C THR A 106 -11.70 -51.29 -57.48
N ALA A 107 -11.79 -52.01 -56.37
CA ALA A 107 -13.10 -52.46 -55.83
C ALA A 107 -13.11 -52.71 -54.31
N ASN A 108 -11.94 -52.84 -53.65
CA ASN A 108 -11.87 -53.06 -52.19
C ASN A 108 -11.26 -51.91 -51.38
N TRP A 109 -10.70 -50.87 -52.01
CA TRP A 109 -10.17 -49.71 -51.28
C TRP A 109 -11.28 -48.89 -50.60
N ILE A 110 -12.47 -48.80 -51.20
CA ILE A 110 -13.63 -48.12 -50.58
C ILE A 110 -14.07 -48.82 -49.29
N ARG A 111 -13.92 -50.16 -49.19
CA ARG A 111 -14.18 -50.91 -47.95
C ARG A 111 -13.13 -50.66 -46.86
N TRP A 112 -11.86 -50.45 -47.22
CA TRP A 112 -10.80 -50.05 -46.29
C TRP A 112 -10.92 -48.57 -45.85
N LEU A 113 -11.35 -47.67 -46.75
CA LEU A 113 -11.69 -46.28 -46.43
C LEU A 113 -12.91 -46.18 -45.50
N LEU A 114 -13.91 -47.06 -45.65
CA LEU A 114 -15.05 -47.13 -44.73
C LEU A 114 -14.66 -47.67 -43.34
N TRP A 115 -13.73 -48.62 -43.26
CA TRP A 115 -13.21 -49.11 -41.96
C TRP A 115 -12.28 -48.10 -41.26
N LEU A 116 -11.60 -47.22 -41.99
CA LEU A 116 -10.82 -46.10 -41.42
C LEU A 116 -11.69 -44.86 -41.12
N GLY A 117 -12.81 -44.66 -41.83
CA GLY A 117 -13.67 -43.50 -41.64
C GLY A 117 -14.41 -43.51 -40.29
N ILE A 118 -14.86 -44.68 -39.83
CA ILE A 118 -15.58 -44.82 -38.56
C ILE A 118 -14.72 -44.39 -37.35
N PRO A 119 -13.48 -44.88 -37.13
CA PRO A 119 -12.66 -44.43 -36.02
C PRO A 119 -12.28 -42.95 -36.13
N LEU A 120 -12.13 -42.40 -37.34
CA LEU A 120 -11.87 -40.97 -37.54
C LEU A 120 -13.07 -40.10 -37.12
N ILE A 121 -14.30 -40.54 -37.45
CA ILE A 121 -15.53 -39.85 -37.05
C ILE A 121 -15.70 -39.94 -35.53
N ILE A 122 -15.47 -41.11 -34.92
CA ILE A 122 -15.52 -41.26 -33.46
C ILE A 122 -14.47 -40.35 -32.80
N ALA A 123 -13.24 -40.32 -33.32
CA ALA A 123 -12.19 -39.43 -32.82
C ALA A 123 -12.56 -37.94 -32.96
N ALA A 124 -13.19 -37.55 -34.08
CA ALA A 124 -13.66 -36.18 -34.29
C ALA A 124 -14.79 -35.80 -33.31
N ILE A 125 -15.74 -36.72 -33.05
CA ILE A 125 -16.82 -36.51 -32.07
C ILE A 125 -16.25 -36.40 -30.65
N VAL A 126 -15.34 -37.31 -30.26
CA VAL A 126 -14.67 -37.25 -28.96
C VAL A 126 -13.87 -35.96 -28.81
N PHE A 127 -13.11 -35.57 -29.84
CA PHE A 127 -12.37 -34.30 -29.84
C PHE A 127 -13.30 -33.09 -29.73
N ALA A 128 -14.42 -33.07 -30.46
CA ALA A 128 -15.42 -32.01 -30.37
C ALA A 128 -16.07 -31.95 -28.97
N ALA A 129 -16.40 -33.11 -28.39
CA ALA A 129 -16.97 -33.19 -27.05
C ALA A 129 -15.98 -32.74 -25.96
N VAL A 130 -14.72 -33.15 -26.06
CA VAL A 130 -13.64 -32.71 -25.15
C VAL A 130 -13.42 -31.21 -25.29
N ARG A 131 -13.33 -30.69 -26.52
CA ARG A 131 -13.13 -29.26 -26.77
C ARG A 131 -14.31 -28.43 -26.31
N TRP A 132 -15.54 -28.93 -26.46
CA TRP A 132 -16.74 -28.29 -25.93
C TRP A 132 -16.71 -28.25 -24.40
N ASN A 133 -16.34 -29.36 -23.75
CA ASN A 133 -16.27 -29.43 -22.30
C ASN A 133 -15.18 -28.50 -21.74
N GLN A 134 -14.02 -28.45 -22.38
CA GLN A 134 -12.94 -27.50 -22.05
C GLN A 134 -13.39 -26.05 -22.23
N ALA A 135 -14.07 -25.71 -23.33
CA ALA A 135 -14.58 -24.37 -23.55
C ALA A 135 -15.65 -23.98 -22.51
N ARG A 136 -16.50 -24.93 -22.10
CA ARG A 136 -17.50 -24.72 -21.04
C ARG A 136 -16.84 -24.50 -19.69
N GLU A 137 -15.81 -25.28 -19.38
CA GLU A 137 -15.05 -25.16 -18.14
C GLU A 137 -14.29 -23.83 -18.08
N LEU A 138 -13.62 -23.42 -19.15
CA LEU A 138 -12.98 -22.10 -19.23
C LEU A 138 -13.97 -20.95 -19.06
N ARG A 139 -15.17 -21.04 -19.65
CA ARG A 139 -16.21 -20.02 -19.45
C ARG A 139 -16.70 -19.97 -18.01
N ARG A 140 -16.87 -21.13 -17.35
CA ARG A 140 -17.21 -21.19 -15.92
C ARG A 140 -16.11 -20.55 -15.08
N GLN A 141 -14.85 -20.84 -15.37
CA GLN A 141 -13.72 -20.26 -14.66
C GLN A 141 -13.66 -18.73 -14.79
N VAL A 142 -13.91 -18.20 -15.99
CA VAL A 142 -13.99 -16.74 -16.20
C VAL A 142 -15.20 -16.14 -15.47
N ALA A 143 -16.35 -16.83 -15.45
CA ALA A 143 -17.53 -16.36 -14.72
C ALA A 143 -17.35 -16.41 -13.19
N ASP A 144 -16.61 -17.39 -12.69
CA ASP A 144 -16.34 -17.56 -11.25
C ASP A 144 -15.20 -16.67 -10.75
N PHE A 145 -14.40 -16.08 -11.64
CA PHE A 145 -13.24 -15.27 -11.27
C PHE A 145 -13.58 -14.08 -10.35
N PRO A 146 -14.61 -13.25 -10.60
CA PRO A 146 -15.02 -12.21 -9.66
C PRO A 146 -15.48 -12.78 -8.31
N ILE A 147 -16.10 -13.95 -8.33
CA ILE A 147 -16.57 -14.63 -7.11
C ILE A 147 -15.37 -15.07 -6.25
N ALA A 148 -14.34 -15.60 -6.90
CA ALA A 148 -13.12 -16.03 -6.25
C ALA A 148 -12.32 -14.88 -5.64
N LEU A 149 -12.29 -13.71 -6.29
CA LEU A 149 -11.59 -12.53 -5.78
C LEU A 149 -12.16 -12.02 -4.46
N ASP A 150 -13.48 -12.15 -4.29
CA ASP A 150 -14.21 -11.66 -3.12
C ASP A 150 -14.79 -12.80 -2.28
N MET A 151 -14.22 -13.99 -2.35
CA MET A 151 -14.77 -15.17 -1.67
C MET A 151 -14.96 -14.95 -0.16
N ASP A 152 -14.05 -14.24 0.49
CA ASP A 152 -14.13 -13.94 1.93
C ASP A 152 -15.21 -12.91 2.24
N ALA A 153 -15.44 -11.94 1.35
CA ALA A 153 -16.53 -10.98 1.45
C ALA A 153 -17.89 -11.69 1.31
N TYR A 154 -18.05 -12.60 0.34
CA TYR A 154 -19.28 -13.36 0.17
C TYR A 154 -19.60 -14.25 1.37
N ARG A 155 -18.60 -14.87 2.01
CA ARG A 155 -18.80 -15.63 3.26
C ARG A 155 -19.30 -14.76 4.40
N LEU A 156 -18.80 -13.53 4.49
CA LEU A 156 -19.21 -12.57 5.51
C LEU A 156 -20.61 -12.00 5.25
N SER A 157 -21.03 -11.90 3.99
CA SER A 157 -22.38 -11.46 3.63
C SER A 157 -23.50 -12.35 4.19
N GLU A 158 -23.18 -13.60 4.54
CA GLU A 158 -24.13 -14.52 5.16
C GLU A 158 -24.41 -14.20 6.64
N LYS A 159 -23.55 -13.40 7.28
CA LYS A 159 -23.70 -13.03 8.68
C LYS A 159 -24.80 -11.97 8.83
N PRO A 160 -25.86 -12.24 9.61
CA PRO A 160 -27.02 -11.36 9.67
C PRO A 160 -26.66 -10.01 10.29
N GLY A 161 -27.02 -8.93 9.59
CA GLY A 161 -26.87 -7.55 10.06
C GLY A 161 -25.43 -7.02 10.09
N LEU A 162 -24.42 -7.81 9.71
CA LEU A 162 -23.02 -7.37 9.78
C LEU A 162 -22.76 -6.23 8.80
N VAL A 163 -23.22 -6.38 7.56
CA VAL A 163 -23.01 -5.39 6.50
C VAL A 163 -23.77 -4.12 6.82
N GLU A 164 -25.01 -4.26 7.28
CA GLU A 164 -25.88 -3.16 7.63
C GLU A 164 -25.30 -2.36 8.82
N ASP A 165 -24.76 -3.03 9.84
CA ASP A 165 -24.10 -2.37 10.97
C ASP A 165 -22.77 -1.70 10.56
N LEU A 166 -21.97 -2.33 9.68
CA LEU A 166 -20.76 -1.71 9.15
C LEU A 166 -21.09 -0.42 8.37
N MET A 167 -22.09 -0.47 7.48
CA MET A 167 -22.52 0.70 6.71
C MET A 167 -23.15 1.79 7.59
N ALA A 168 -23.83 1.40 8.67
CA ALA A 168 -24.44 2.34 9.61
C ALA A 168 -23.41 3.00 10.55
N ALA A 169 -22.23 2.40 10.72
CA ALA A 169 -21.20 2.92 11.62
C ALA A 169 -20.61 4.24 11.05
N PRO A 170 -20.76 5.39 11.73
CA PRO A 170 -20.41 6.70 11.16
C PRO A 170 -18.94 6.81 10.73
N ARG A 171 -18.04 6.15 11.46
CA ARG A 171 -16.59 6.19 11.22
C ARG A 171 -16.12 5.12 10.24
N TRP A 172 -16.98 4.18 9.87
CA TRP A 172 -16.62 3.13 8.91
C TRP A 172 -16.26 3.72 7.53
N ASN A 173 -17.08 4.66 7.06
CA ASN A 173 -16.88 5.29 5.75
C ASN A 173 -15.56 6.05 5.67
N SER A 174 -15.05 6.56 6.79
CA SER A 174 -13.73 7.21 6.82
C SER A 174 -12.58 6.21 6.65
N VAL A 175 -12.68 4.97 7.15
CA VAL A 175 -11.50 4.16 7.53
C VAL A 175 -10.70 3.55 6.39
N VAL A 176 -11.02 3.78 5.11
CA VAL A 176 -10.57 2.81 4.11
C VAL A 176 -9.80 3.40 2.92
N GLY A 177 -8.55 2.96 2.79
CA GLY A 177 -7.75 3.06 1.57
C GLY A 177 -8.29 2.15 0.46
N GLY A 178 -8.08 2.55 -0.80
CA GLY A 178 -8.57 1.87 -2.00
C GLY A 178 -8.18 0.39 -2.11
N SER A 179 -8.73 -0.37 -3.06
CA SER A 179 -8.44 -1.81 -3.21
C SER A 179 -6.93 -2.08 -3.41
N ILE A 180 -6.35 -3.08 -2.71
CA ILE A 180 -4.97 -3.53 -2.99
C ILE A 180 -4.87 -4.04 -4.43
N THR A 181 -5.97 -4.57 -4.96
CA THR A 181 -6.11 -5.03 -6.35
C THR A 181 -6.93 -4.04 -7.18
N GLN A 182 -6.85 -2.73 -6.94
CA GLN A 182 -7.68 -1.73 -7.62
C GLN A 182 -7.71 -1.87 -9.14
N ALA A 183 -6.58 -2.18 -9.78
CA ALA A 183 -6.55 -2.36 -11.23
C ALA A 183 -7.27 -3.65 -11.66
N VAL A 184 -7.24 -4.72 -10.85
CA VAL A 184 -8.02 -5.94 -11.09
C VAL A 184 -9.50 -5.66 -10.85
N ASP A 185 -9.83 -4.98 -9.76
CA ASP A 185 -11.20 -4.63 -9.38
C ASP A 185 -11.85 -3.77 -10.47
N ASN A 186 -11.12 -2.81 -11.04
CA ASN A 186 -11.60 -2.02 -12.18
C ASN A 186 -11.86 -2.86 -13.44
N VAL A 187 -11.19 -4.00 -13.60
CA VAL A 187 -11.42 -4.92 -14.74
C VAL A 187 -12.64 -5.81 -14.50
N ILE A 188 -12.99 -6.09 -13.23
CA ILE A 188 -14.09 -7.00 -12.88
C ILE A 188 -15.39 -6.29 -12.46
N ASP A 189 -15.32 -5.05 -11.96
CA ASP A 189 -16.46 -4.32 -11.41
C ASP A 189 -17.39 -3.86 -12.54
N PRO A 190 -18.66 -4.30 -12.60
CA PRO A 190 -19.60 -3.92 -13.65
C PRO A 190 -19.80 -2.40 -13.83
N GLN A 191 -19.54 -1.58 -12.81
CA GLN A 191 -19.67 -0.12 -12.89
C GLN A 191 -18.40 0.59 -13.36
N SER A 192 -17.27 -0.12 -13.41
CA SER A 192 -16.02 0.45 -13.89
C SER A 192 -16.08 0.68 -15.40
N PRO A 193 -15.62 1.83 -15.92
CA PRO A 193 -15.47 2.07 -17.36
C PRO A 193 -14.53 1.07 -18.05
N GLN A 194 -13.68 0.40 -17.28
CA GLN A 194 -12.70 -0.58 -17.75
C GLN A 194 -13.17 -2.04 -17.56
N SER A 195 -14.42 -2.23 -17.13
CA SER A 195 -14.95 -3.55 -16.85
C SER A 195 -15.00 -4.44 -18.08
N LEU A 196 -14.64 -5.70 -17.89
CA LEU A 196 -14.89 -6.77 -18.85
C LEU A 196 -16.25 -7.45 -18.66
N TYR A 197 -16.92 -7.19 -17.53
CA TYR A 197 -18.20 -7.79 -17.22
C TYR A 197 -19.28 -6.75 -17.51
N GLY A 198 -20.27 -7.13 -18.32
CA GLY A 198 -21.35 -6.23 -18.71
C GLY A 198 -22.08 -5.64 -17.49
N GLY A 199 -22.46 -4.36 -17.59
CA GLY A 199 -23.29 -3.69 -16.60
C GLY A 199 -24.67 -4.37 -16.46
N LEU A 200 -25.40 -4.03 -15.39
CA LEU A 200 -26.69 -4.66 -15.04
C LEU A 200 -27.73 -4.66 -16.18
N ASP A 201 -27.63 -3.72 -17.12
CA ASP A 201 -28.55 -3.54 -18.24
C ASP A 201 -28.12 -4.26 -19.54
N ASP A 202 -26.84 -4.67 -19.64
CA ASP A 202 -26.31 -5.34 -20.83
C ASP A 202 -26.25 -6.85 -20.58
N GLU A 203 -26.81 -7.63 -21.49
CA GLU A 203 -27.15 -9.04 -21.30
C GLU A 203 -25.94 -9.93 -20.96
N LYS A 204 -25.51 -9.96 -19.68
CA LYS A 204 -24.60 -10.94 -19.03
C LYS A 204 -23.51 -11.53 -19.94
N GLN A 205 -22.82 -10.72 -20.75
CA GLN A 205 -21.75 -11.24 -21.59
C GLN A 205 -20.54 -11.50 -20.70
N THR A 206 -20.35 -12.76 -20.34
CA THR A 206 -19.09 -13.22 -19.77
C THR A 206 -18.00 -13.00 -20.83
N PRO A 207 -16.90 -12.31 -20.51
CA PRO A 207 -15.87 -12.01 -21.50
C PRO A 207 -15.27 -13.30 -22.06
N SER A 208 -14.76 -13.25 -23.30
CA SER A 208 -14.06 -14.41 -23.83
C SER A 208 -12.79 -14.68 -23.00
N PRO A 209 -12.38 -15.96 -22.81
CA PRO A 209 -11.16 -16.28 -22.06
C PRO A 209 -9.90 -15.58 -22.60
N THR A 210 -9.86 -15.31 -23.91
CA THR A 210 -8.76 -14.62 -24.57
C THR A 210 -8.70 -13.13 -24.25
N GLU A 211 -9.85 -12.45 -24.24
CA GLU A 211 -9.94 -11.03 -23.88
C GLU A 211 -9.62 -10.83 -22.40
N PHE A 212 -10.17 -11.71 -21.55
CA PHE A 212 -9.87 -11.70 -20.11
C PHE A 212 -8.37 -11.89 -19.85
N ALA A 213 -7.73 -12.87 -20.49
CA ALA A 213 -6.30 -13.08 -20.36
C ALA A 213 -5.46 -11.89 -20.90
N ALA A 214 -5.92 -11.23 -21.96
CA ALA A 214 -5.25 -10.05 -22.51
C ALA A 214 -5.30 -8.87 -21.52
N ARG A 215 -6.47 -8.55 -20.95
CA ARG A 215 -6.60 -7.48 -19.95
C ARG A 215 -5.87 -7.78 -18.66
N LEU A 216 -5.91 -9.02 -18.18
CA LEU A 216 -5.17 -9.39 -16.97
C LEU A 216 -3.65 -9.23 -17.17
N ARG A 217 -3.14 -9.24 -18.41
CA ARG A 217 -1.72 -8.93 -18.68
C ARG A 217 -1.39 -7.45 -18.49
N GLU A 218 -2.35 -6.54 -18.68
CA GLU A 218 -2.21 -5.09 -18.51
C GLU A 218 -2.18 -4.68 -17.03
N VAL A 219 -2.75 -5.50 -16.14
CA VAL A 219 -2.73 -5.28 -14.68
C VAL A 219 -1.29 -5.37 -14.13
N PRO A 220 -0.89 -4.49 -13.18
CA PRO A 220 0.39 -4.59 -12.48
C PRO A 220 0.67 -6.00 -11.94
N ALA A 221 1.91 -6.47 -12.10
CA ALA A 221 2.28 -7.86 -11.81
C ALA A 221 1.95 -8.29 -10.37
N GLU A 222 2.15 -7.40 -9.40
CA GLU A 222 1.86 -7.63 -7.98
C GLU A 222 0.37 -7.91 -7.73
N GLN A 223 -0.52 -7.03 -8.22
CA GLN A 223 -1.96 -7.18 -8.06
C GLN A 223 -2.47 -8.44 -8.77
N ARG A 224 -1.90 -8.76 -9.93
CA ARG A 224 -2.20 -9.99 -10.67
C ARG A 224 -1.83 -11.24 -9.86
N MET A 225 -0.67 -11.25 -9.19
CA MET A 225 -0.28 -12.40 -8.36
C MET A 225 -1.25 -12.62 -7.19
N ILE A 226 -1.68 -11.54 -6.52
CA ILE A 226 -2.68 -11.62 -5.45
C ILE A 226 -4.00 -12.18 -5.98
N ALA A 227 -4.47 -11.69 -7.13
CA ALA A 227 -5.67 -12.17 -7.79
C ALA A 227 -5.59 -13.67 -8.14
N LEU A 228 -4.48 -14.12 -8.71
CA LEU A 228 -4.24 -15.52 -9.05
C LEU A 228 -4.15 -16.42 -7.81
N ALA A 229 -3.57 -15.94 -6.72
CA ALA A 229 -3.52 -16.69 -5.46
C ALA A 229 -4.92 -16.89 -4.86
N ARG A 230 -5.80 -15.88 -4.94
CA ARG A 230 -7.21 -16.00 -4.55
C ARG A 230 -7.98 -16.95 -5.46
N TRP A 231 -7.75 -16.87 -6.77
CA TRP A 231 -8.31 -17.79 -7.76
C TRP A 231 -7.92 -19.26 -7.48
N ASP A 232 -6.64 -19.52 -7.19
CA ASP A 232 -6.17 -20.85 -6.83
C ASP A 232 -6.82 -21.37 -5.53
N ARG A 233 -6.95 -20.51 -4.52
CA ARG A 233 -7.67 -20.83 -3.27
C ARG A 233 -9.11 -21.22 -3.53
N PHE A 234 -9.82 -20.50 -4.40
CA PHE A 234 -11.18 -20.84 -4.81
C PHE A 234 -11.24 -22.19 -5.54
N ASN A 235 -10.31 -22.46 -6.44
CA ASN A 235 -10.29 -23.72 -7.18
C ASN A 235 -10.08 -24.96 -6.30
N ARG A 236 -9.35 -24.81 -5.19
CA ARG A 236 -9.13 -25.86 -4.19
C ARG A 236 -10.37 -26.18 -3.34
N LEU A 237 -11.40 -25.34 -3.37
CA LEU A 237 -12.67 -25.62 -2.67
C LEU A 237 -13.41 -26.77 -3.36
N ASP A 238 -14.16 -27.53 -2.57
CA ASP A 238 -15.11 -28.52 -3.05
C ASP A 238 -16.30 -27.85 -3.77
N GLU A 239 -16.95 -28.57 -4.68
CA GLU A 239 -18.05 -28.02 -5.49
C GLU A 239 -19.23 -27.51 -4.63
N PRO A 240 -19.66 -28.18 -3.54
CA PRO A 240 -20.66 -27.63 -2.62
C PRO A 240 -20.28 -26.25 -2.06
N SER A 241 -19.03 -26.07 -1.62
CA SER A 241 -18.53 -24.76 -1.14
C SER A 241 -18.54 -23.71 -2.25
N LYS A 242 -18.20 -24.07 -3.50
CA LYS A 242 -18.26 -23.15 -4.65
C LYS A 242 -19.71 -22.75 -4.96
N GLU A 243 -20.64 -23.69 -4.94
CA GLU A 243 -22.08 -23.42 -5.13
C GLU A 243 -22.64 -22.51 -4.04
N GLN A 244 -22.24 -22.72 -2.77
CA GLN A 244 -22.61 -21.82 -1.66
C GLN A 244 -22.10 -20.39 -1.91
N LEU A 245 -20.83 -20.23 -2.30
CA LEU A 245 -20.28 -18.92 -2.64
C LEU A 245 -21.03 -18.25 -3.80
N ARG A 246 -21.35 -18.99 -4.86
CA ARG A 246 -22.15 -18.49 -5.99
C ARG A 246 -23.55 -18.05 -5.55
N ALA A 247 -24.20 -18.82 -4.68
CA ALA A 247 -25.51 -18.47 -4.12
C ALA A 247 -25.44 -17.23 -3.23
N SER A 248 -24.39 -17.06 -2.44
CA SER A 248 -24.16 -15.89 -1.60
C SER A 248 -23.87 -14.65 -2.44
N ALA A 249 -23.06 -14.78 -3.49
CA ALA A 249 -22.87 -13.71 -4.48
C ALA A 249 -24.20 -13.31 -5.13
N ALA A 250 -24.99 -14.27 -5.63
CA ALA A 250 -26.28 -13.98 -6.25
C ALA A 250 -27.26 -13.28 -5.28
N ARG A 251 -27.28 -13.68 -4.00
CA ARG A 251 -28.08 -13.02 -2.96
C ARG A 251 -27.64 -11.59 -2.70
N LEU A 252 -26.33 -11.33 -2.65
CA LEU A 252 -25.80 -9.98 -2.47
C LEU A 252 -26.18 -9.09 -3.66
N TRP A 253 -25.98 -9.59 -4.89
CA TRP A 253 -26.29 -8.87 -6.13
C TRP A 253 -27.79 -8.59 -6.36
N SER A 254 -28.69 -9.33 -5.69
CA SER A 254 -30.12 -9.04 -5.74
C SER A 254 -30.58 -7.87 -4.86
N ARG A 255 -29.69 -7.29 -4.03
CA ARG A 255 -30.00 -6.16 -3.15
C ARG A 255 -29.79 -4.84 -3.91
N GLU A 256 -30.57 -3.81 -3.56
CA GLU A 256 -30.50 -2.48 -4.21
C GLU A 256 -29.10 -1.84 -4.10
N ASN A 257 -28.45 -1.98 -2.95
CA ASN A 257 -27.12 -1.41 -2.67
C ASN A 257 -25.99 -2.45 -2.78
N ALA A 258 -26.11 -3.43 -3.68
CA ALA A 258 -25.16 -4.55 -3.77
C ALA A 258 -23.69 -4.12 -3.88
N HIS A 259 -23.40 -3.09 -4.69
CA HIS A 259 -22.03 -2.58 -4.88
C HIS A 259 -21.46 -1.97 -3.61
N GLU A 260 -22.22 -1.11 -2.93
CA GLU A 260 -21.79 -0.46 -1.68
C GLU A 260 -21.59 -1.48 -0.55
N GLN A 261 -22.46 -2.50 -0.50
CA GLN A 261 -22.33 -3.62 0.43
C GLN A 261 -21.11 -4.48 0.16
N LEU A 262 -20.84 -4.82 -1.10
CA LEU A 262 -19.67 -5.60 -1.49
C LEU A 262 -18.38 -4.82 -1.20
N ASP A 263 -18.34 -3.53 -1.54
CA ASP A 263 -17.21 -2.67 -1.24
C ASP A 263 -16.97 -2.60 0.28
N THR A 264 -18.02 -2.35 1.06
CA THR A 264 -17.96 -2.41 2.53
C THR A 264 -17.37 -3.73 3.06
N LEU A 265 -17.79 -4.85 2.50
CA LEU A 265 -17.25 -6.16 2.89
C LEU A 265 -15.79 -6.36 2.48
N ARG A 266 -15.39 -5.93 1.27
CA ARG A 266 -13.98 -5.97 0.80
C ARG A 266 -13.08 -5.18 1.75
N ARG A 267 -13.53 -3.99 2.11
CA ARG A 267 -12.87 -3.10 3.08
C ARG A 267 -12.72 -3.77 4.45
N TYR A 268 -13.78 -4.43 4.93
CA TYR A 268 -13.75 -5.18 6.19
C TYR A 268 -12.83 -6.40 6.15
N VAL A 269 -12.79 -7.17 5.07
CA VAL A 269 -11.86 -8.30 4.93
C VAL A 269 -10.41 -7.85 5.09
N ARG A 270 -10.03 -6.69 4.54
CA ARG A 270 -8.68 -6.15 4.72
C ARG A 270 -8.43 -5.71 6.15
N MET A 271 -9.38 -4.98 6.75
CA MET A 271 -9.27 -4.58 8.15
C MET A 271 -9.07 -5.80 9.04
N ARG A 272 -9.85 -6.86 8.82
CA ARG A 272 -9.83 -8.11 9.59
C ARG A 272 -8.42 -8.72 9.68
N GLU A 273 -7.59 -8.62 8.64
CA GLU A 273 -6.20 -9.12 8.67
C GLU A 273 -5.28 -8.35 9.63
N GLN A 274 -5.66 -7.13 10.00
CA GLN A 274 -4.89 -6.27 10.91
C GLN A 274 -5.41 -6.27 12.34
N LEU A 275 -6.58 -6.86 12.58
CA LEU A 275 -7.23 -6.90 13.89
C LEU A 275 -6.84 -8.15 14.69
N SER A 276 -6.93 -8.04 16.01
CA SER A 276 -6.83 -9.19 16.89
C SER A 276 -8.03 -10.15 16.74
N ASP A 277 -7.80 -11.45 16.93
CA ASP A 277 -8.86 -12.48 16.84
C ASP A 277 -10.05 -12.17 17.75
N GLN A 278 -9.78 -11.60 18.93
CA GLN A 278 -10.83 -11.18 19.87
C GLN A 278 -11.71 -10.07 19.29
N MET A 279 -11.10 -9.07 18.65
CA MET A 279 -11.84 -7.96 18.03
C MET A 279 -12.67 -8.46 16.84
N VAL A 280 -12.08 -9.32 16.00
CA VAL A 280 -12.79 -9.95 14.88
C VAL A 280 -14.00 -10.75 15.38
N ALA A 281 -13.84 -11.54 16.44
CA ALA A 281 -14.95 -12.27 17.04
C ALA A 281 -16.04 -11.31 17.54
N GLN A 282 -15.69 -10.24 18.24
CA GLN A 282 -16.67 -9.25 18.73
C GLN A 282 -17.44 -8.56 17.60
N ILE A 283 -16.79 -8.24 16.48
CA ILE A 283 -17.47 -7.65 15.32
C ILE A 283 -18.36 -8.68 14.60
N GLU A 284 -17.91 -9.93 14.47
CA GLU A 284 -18.62 -10.91 13.65
C GLU A 284 -19.76 -11.64 14.38
N THR A 285 -19.67 -11.78 15.70
CA THR A 285 -20.65 -12.53 16.50
C THR A 285 -21.40 -11.69 17.53
N GLY A 286 -20.96 -10.45 17.78
CA GLY A 286 -21.59 -9.54 18.73
C GLY A 286 -23.00 -9.10 18.33
N THR A 287 -23.74 -8.58 19.31
CA THR A 287 -25.00 -7.86 19.08
C THR A 287 -24.74 -6.52 18.37
N SER A 288 -25.75 -5.89 17.76
CA SER A 288 -25.57 -4.63 17.01
C SER A 288 -24.84 -3.55 17.83
N GLU A 289 -25.21 -3.33 19.10
CA GLU A 289 -24.50 -2.38 19.97
C GLU A 289 -23.05 -2.78 20.28
N GLU A 290 -22.80 -4.06 20.54
CA GLU A 290 -21.43 -4.57 20.77
C GLU A 290 -20.59 -4.46 19.50
N ARG A 291 -21.17 -4.73 18.33
CA ARG A 291 -20.53 -4.57 17.02
C ARG A 291 -20.13 -3.14 16.77
N PHE A 292 -21.01 -2.15 17.02
CA PHE A 292 -20.64 -0.74 16.87
C PHE A 292 -19.46 -0.36 17.75
N ARG A 293 -19.45 -0.78 19.03
CA ARG A 293 -18.32 -0.52 19.94
C ARG A 293 -17.04 -1.22 19.49
N ALA A 294 -17.15 -2.46 19.02
CA ALA A 294 -16.01 -3.23 18.52
C ALA A 294 -15.46 -2.64 17.21
N ILE A 295 -16.32 -2.19 16.30
CA ILE A 295 -15.90 -1.48 15.09
C ILE A 295 -15.16 -0.19 15.46
N ASP A 296 -15.68 0.62 16.38
CA ASP A 296 -15.00 1.84 16.83
C ASP A 296 -13.64 1.56 17.49
N ALA A 297 -13.56 0.50 18.30
CA ALA A 297 -12.32 0.06 18.93
C ALA A 297 -11.32 -0.46 17.89
N ALA A 298 -11.77 -1.24 16.92
CA ALA A 298 -10.98 -1.78 15.82
C ALA A 298 -10.38 -0.67 14.95
N ILE A 299 -11.16 0.36 14.65
CA ILE A 299 -10.70 1.56 13.94
C ILE A 299 -9.58 2.23 14.74
N GLY A 300 -9.76 2.40 16.06
CA GLY A 300 -8.71 2.93 16.93
C GLY A 300 -7.43 2.08 16.91
N GLU A 301 -7.56 0.76 17.00
CA GLU A 301 -6.44 -0.19 16.96
C GLU A 301 -5.69 -0.11 15.61
N MET A 302 -6.42 -0.05 14.49
CA MET A 302 -5.86 0.10 13.17
C MET A 302 -5.07 1.40 13.04
N ILE A 303 -5.64 2.53 13.45
CA ILE A 303 -4.95 3.83 13.38
C ILE A 303 -3.69 3.80 14.26
N THR A 304 -3.75 3.15 15.42
CA THR A 304 -2.58 2.91 16.28
C THR A 304 -1.51 2.10 15.55
N SER A 305 -1.93 1.05 14.84
CA SER A 305 -1.04 0.13 14.13
C SER A 305 -0.37 0.83 12.95
N ILE A 306 -1.15 1.49 12.10
CA ILE A 306 -0.67 2.27 10.95
C ILE A 306 0.23 3.40 11.43
N GLY A 307 -0.18 4.16 12.45
CA GLY A 307 0.64 5.20 13.06
C GLY A 307 1.98 4.66 13.55
N ARG A 308 1.99 3.49 14.21
CA ARG A 308 3.23 2.82 14.67
C ARG A 308 4.15 2.36 13.54
N ILE A 309 3.58 1.84 12.45
CA ILE A 309 4.35 1.38 11.30
C ILE A 309 4.93 2.58 10.55
N THR A 310 4.09 3.56 10.25
CA THR A 310 4.47 4.73 9.44
C THR A 310 5.45 5.64 10.17
N ARG A 311 5.28 5.88 11.48
CA ARG A 311 6.21 6.72 12.25
C ARG A 311 7.63 6.14 12.31
N ARG A 312 7.79 4.83 12.19
CA ARG A 312 9.12 4.18 12.11
C ARG A 312 9.81 4.46 10.79
N ASN A 313 9.03 4.59 9.73
CA ASN A 313 9.51 4.81 8.37
C ASN A 313 9.69 6.28 7.99
N LEU A 314 9.40 7.21 8.91
CA LEU A 314 9.65 8.64 8.72
C LEU A 314 11.10 8.90 8.32
N SER A 315 11.26 9.70 7.26
CA SER A 315 12.57 10.21 6.87
C SER A 315 13.15 11.15 7.95
N GLU A 316 14.47 11.26 8.03
CA GLU A 316 15.12 12.23 8.93
C GLU A 316 14.74 13.67 8.59
N ASP A 317 14.57 13.97 7.30
CA ASP A 317 14.09 15.28 6.82
C ASP A 317 12.65 15.56 7.31
N ALA A 318 11.74 14.58 7.21
CA ALA A 318 10.40 14.73 7.77
C ALA A 318 10.44 14.96 9.29
N ILE A 319 11.28 14.23 10.03
CA ILE A 319 11.42 14.43 11.48
C ILE A 319 11.90 15.85 11.79
N GLU A 320 12.89 16.37 11.06
CA GLU A 320 13.41 17.73 11.25
C GLU A 320 12.34 18.80 10.99
N ARG A 321 11.64 18.70 9.86
CA ARG A 321 10.59 19.65 9.50
C ARG A 321 9.41 19.62 10.45
N ILE A 322 9.00 18.43 10.90
CA ILE A 322 7.93 18.26 11.88
C ILE A 322 8.36 18.84 13.24
N ASP A 323 9.55 18.51 13.75
CA ASP A 323 10.08 19.04 15.02
C ASP A 323 10.14 20.57 14.99
N PHE A 324 10.71 21.14 13.92
CA PHE A 324 10.77 22.58 13.75
C PHE A 324 9.38 23.21 13.79
N THR A 325 8.45 22.69 12.99
CA THR A 325 7.09 23.21 12.87
C THR A 325 6.35 23.17 14.22
N VAL A 326 6.48 22.07 14.97
CA VAL A 326 5.90 21.93 16.31
C VAL A 326 6.49 22.94 17.29
N ILE A 327 7.81 23.16 17.26
CA ILE A 327 8.45 24.18 18.10
C ILE A 327 7.90 25.58 17.80
N GLN A 328 7.66 25.91 16.53
CA GLN A 328 7.07 27.20 16.16
C GLN A 328 5.64 27.37 16.69
N PHE A 329 4.82 26.32 16.66
CA PHE A 329 3.48 26.37 17.26
C PHE A 329 3.53 26.59 18.77
N VAL A 330 4.45 25.92 19.47
CA VAL A 330 4.64 26.14 20.90
C VAL A 330 5.03 27.58 21.18
N LYS A 331 6.01 28.12 20.44
CA LYS A 331 6.44 29.53 20.59
C LYS A 331 5.28 30.50 20.36
N ALA A 332 4.52 30.30 19.28
CA ALA A 332 3.38 31.13 18.94
C ALA A 332 2.33 31.12 20.07
N ARG A 333 1.95 29.94 20.57
CA ARG A 333 0.98 29.79 21.66
C ARG A 333 1.46 30.42 22.97
N LEU A 334 2.73 30.26 23.33
CA LEU A 334 3.30 30.89 24.53
C LEU A 334 3.33 32.42 24.42
N SER A 335 3.66 32.95 23.24
CA SER A 335 3.67 34.40 23.01
C SER A 335 2.28 35.02 23.08
N GLU A 336 1.25 34.32 22.61
CA GLU A 336 -0.14 34.78 22.67
C GLU A 336 -0.64 34.86 24.14
N ASP A 337 -0.24 33.90 24.96
CA ASP A 337 -0.62 33.87 26.38
C ASP A 337 0.10 34.93 27.22
N GLN A 338 1.34 35.29 26.88
CA GLN A 338 2.08 36.38 27.55
C GLN A 338 1.43 37.76 27.32
N GLY A 339 0.75 37.95 26.19
CA GLY A 339 0.07 39.21 25.87
C GLY A 339 -1.19 39.50 26.70
N LYS A 340 -1.72 38.52 27.46
CA LYS A 340 -3.02 38.63 28.16
C LYS A 340 -2.95 39.25 29.57
N GLY A 341 -1.80 39.74 30.01
CA GLY A 341 -1.67 40.71 31.12
C GLY A 341 -2.21 40.29 32.49
N GLY A 342 -2.13 39.00 32.86
CA GLY A 342 -2.65 38.44 34.12
C GLY A 342 -1.70 37.45 34.81
N GLU A 343 -2.23 36.66 35.75
CA GLU A 343 -1.49 35.55 36.36
C GLU A 343 -0.90 34.60 35.30
N PRO A 344 0.27 33.98 35.57
CA PRO A 344 0.90 33.09 34.61
C PRO A 344 -0.06 31.96 34.23
N SER A 345 -0.32 31.84 32.93
CA SER A 345 -1.20 30.84 32.35
C SER A 345 -0.71 29.41 32.69
N PRO A 346 -1.59 28.40 32.68
CA PRO A 346 -1.18 27.01 32.87
C PRO A 346 -0.09 26.56 31.88
N SER A 347 -0.13 27.07 30.64
CA SER A 347 0.89 26.86 29.61
C SER A 347 2.23 27.47 30.04
N GLN A 348 2.26 28.72 30.51
CA GLN A 348 3.50 29.34 30.97
C GLN A 348 4.10 28.61 32.18
N LYS A 349 3.28 28.22 33.16
CA LYS A 349 3.76 27.44 34.33
C LYS A 349 4.36 26.09 33.93
N LEU A 350 3.74 25.39 32.97
CA LEU A 350 4.28 24.14 32.43
C LEU A 350 5.59 24.39 31.67
N PHE A 351 5.65 25.44 30.86
CA PHE A 351 6.87 25.79 30.12
C PHE A 351 8.03 26.15 31.06
N ASP A 352 7.80 26.96 32.09
CA ASP A 352 8.81 27.31 33.09
C ASP A 352 9.34 26.04 33.81
N TRP A 353 8.48 25.04 34.03
CA TRP A 353 8.88 23.74 34.56
C TRP A 353 9.75 22.96 33.57
N CYS A 354 9.36 22.92 32.29
CA CYS A 354 10.15 22.29 31.23
C CYS A 354 11.53 22.96 31.08
N GLU A 355 11.57 24.30 31.10
CA GLU A 355 12.80 25.10 31.01
C GLU A 355 13.76 24.77 32.15
N LYS A 356 13.26 24.78 33.40
CA LYS A 356 14.05 24.42 34.59
C LYS A 356 14.65 23.02 34.51
N ASN A 357 13.90 22.06 33.97
CA ASN A 357 14.39 20.68 33.82
C ASN A 357 15.34 20.52 32.63
N SER A 358 15.24 21.38 31.62
CA SER A 358 16.07 21.35 30.41
C SER A 358 17.44 22.00 30.58
N HIS A 359 17.65 22.82 31.62
CA HIS A 359 18.92 23.54 31.87
C HIS A 359 20.18 22.67 31.99
N ARG A 360 20.04 21.34 32.04
CA ARG A 360 21.17 20.39 32.00
C ARG A 360 21.64 20.05 30.58
N SER A 361 20.94 20.52 29.55
CA SER A 361 21.26 20.28 28.14
C SER A 361 21.71 21.59 27.47
N ASP A 362 22.69 21.48 26.57
CA ASP A 362 23.16 22.60 25.75
C ASP A 362 22.17 22.99 24.64
N ASP A 363 21.05 22.25 24.47
CA ASP A 363 20.06 22.50 23.43
C ASP A 363 18.93 23.43 23.91
N PRO A 364 18.87 24.70 23.45
CA PRO A 364 17.81 25.63 23.84
C PRO A 364 16.42 25.23 23.33
N LYS A 365 16.34 24.32 22.34
CA LYS A 365 15.06 23.80 21.82
C LYS A 365 14.46 22.73 22.74
N LEU A 366 15.22 22.16 23.68
CA LEU A 366 14.76 21.06 24.54
C LEU A 366 13.55 21.43 25.40
N ALA A 367 13.50 22.64 25.96
CA ALA A 367 12.35 23.11 26.75
C ALA A 367 11.05 23.09 25.94
N TYR A 368 11.11 23.57 24.70
CA TYR A 368 9.97 23.60 23.77
C TYR A 368 9.51 22.20 23.40
N ARG A 369 10.44 21.28 23.14
CA ARG A 369 10.11 19.88 22.84
C ARG A 369 9.45 19.17 24.01
N MET A 370 10.00 19.35 25.21
CA MET A 370 9.43 18.79 26.45
C MET A 370 8.02 19.33 26.70
N PHE A 371 7.81 20.63 26.48
CA PHE A 371 6.48 21.24 26.55
C PHE A 371 5.53 20.65 25.51
N ALA A 372 5.96 20.55 24.25
CA ALA A 372 5.16 19.99 23.16
C ALA A 372 4.71 18.55 23.47
N LEU A 373 5.63 17.72 23.94
CA LEU A 373 5.38 16.33 24.31
C LEU A 373 4.39 16.21 25.49
N ALA A 374 4.51 17.11 26.48
CA ALA A 374 3.65 17.12 27.66
C ALA A 374 2.23 17.64 27.39
N SER A 375 2.03 18.39 26.30
CA SER A 375 0.79 19.14 26.05
C SER A 375 0.27 19.01 24.62
N VAL A 376 0.88 19.72 23.66
CA VAL A 376 0.36 19.96 22.30
C VAL A 376 0.24 18.68 21.48
N VAL A 377 1.19 17.77 21.63
CA VAL A 377 1.32 16.58 20.80
C VAL A 377 0.72 15.34 21.49
N ARG A 378 0.34 15.47 22.76
CA ARG A 378 -0.35 14.43 23.52
C ARG A 378 -1.79 14.31 23.01
N ASP A 379 -2.25 13.10 22.73
CA ASP A 379 -3.66 12.86 22.42
C ASP A 379 -4.46 12.65 23.72
N PRO A 380 -5.37 13.57 24.09
CA PRO A 380 -6.19 13.41 25.29
C PRO A 380 -7.30 12.36 25.15
N ASN A 381 -7.68 11.96 23.93
CA ASN A 381 -8.80 11.05 23.67
C ASN A 381 -8.38 9.60 23.40
N TRP A 382 -7.09 9.29 23.50
CA TRP A 382 -6.58 7.97 23.20
C TRP A 382 -6.86 6.96 24.33
N PRO A 383 -7.57 5.83 24.10
CA PRO A 383 -8.07 4.96 25.17
C PRO A 383 -7.04 4.13 25.95
N GLY A 384 -5.73 4.27 25.69
CA GLY A 384 -4.81 3.14 25.88
C GLY A 384 -3.67 3.25 26.88
N ARG A 385 -3.27 4.43 27.37
CA ARG A 385 -1.94 4.54 28.02
C ARG A 385 -1.93 4.94 29.49
N ASP A 386 -2.96 5.62 29.98
CA ASP A 386 -2.96 6.18 31.33
C ASP A 386 -4.01 5.52 32.24
N GLY A 387 -4.00 4.18 32.30
CA GLY A 387 -4.73 3.41 33.31
C GLY A 387 -4.18 3.58 34.74
N ARG A 388 -3.15 4.40 34.93
CA ARG A 388 -2.72 4.87 36.26
C ARG A 388 -3.34 6.25 36.49
N SER A 389 -4.58 6.22 36.94
CA SER A 389 -5.26 7.38 37.50
C SER A 389 -4.37 8.01 38.59
N SER A 390 -3.80 9.16 38.25
CA SER A 390 -3.38 10.12 39.27
C SER A 390 -4.65 10.47 40.04
N ARG A 391 -4.79 9.90 41.24
CA ARG A 391 -5.99 9.98 42.09
C ARG A 391 -6.20 11.37 42.69
N ASP A 392 -5.27 12.31 42.47
CA ASP A 392 -5.31 13.66 43.01
C ASP A 392 -5.17 14.69 41.89
N GLY A 393 -6.27 15.40 41.62
CA GLY A 393 -6.28 16.66 40.87
C GLY A 393 -6.46 16.51 39.36
N GLU A 394 -7.51 17.15 38.84
CA GLU A 394 -7.64 17.52 37.43
C GLU A 394 -6.36 18.26 37.02
N SER A 395 -5.47 17.54 36.34
CA SER A 395 -4.11 18.02 36.08
C SER A 395 -4.21 19.27 35.20
N SER A 396 -3.64 20.38 35.66
CA SER A 396 -3.64 21.69 34.98
C SER A 396 -3.24 21.63 33.50
N TYR A 397 -2.54 20.56 33.10
CA TYR A 397 -2.07 20.28 31.75
C TYR A 397 -3.19 19.85 30.78
N GLN A 398 -4.33 19.34 31.26
CA GLN A 398 -5.48 18.97 30.41
C GLN A 398 -6.17 20.19 29.78
N LYS A 399 -5.84 21.41 30.22
CA LYS A 399 -6.42 22.66 29.69
C LYS A 399 -5.73 23.18 28.43
N ILE A 400 -4.60 22.59 28.03
CA ILE A 400 -3.89 23.00 26.81
C ILE A 400 -4.48 22.21 25.63
N PRO A 401 -5.04 22.88 24.60
CA PRO A 401 -5.62 22.17 23.47
C PRO A 401 -4.52 21.43 22.68
N PRO A 402 -4.82 20.25 22.10
CA PRO A 402 -3.87 19.54 21.25
C PRO A 402 -3.60 20.32 19.94
N LEU A 403 -2.77 19.76 19.06
CA LEU A 403 -2.60 20.27 17.69
C LEU A 403 -3.97 20.42 17.00
N SER A 404 -4.25 21.65 16.56
CA SER A 404 -5.44 22.02 15.79
C SER A 404 -5.34 21.51 14.35
N HIS A 405 -6.46 21.43 13.64
CA HIS A 405 -6.49 21.01 12.24
C HIS A 405 -5.59 21.89 11.35
N ARG A 406 -5.59 23.22 11.56
CA ARG A 406 -4.72 24.16 10.82
C ARG A 406 -3.23 23.89 11.05
N GLU A 407 -2.85 23.60 12.29
CA GLU A 407 -1.46 23.24 12.61
C GLU A 407 -1.05 21.90 11.98
N LEU A 408 -1.95 20.92 11.96
CA LEU A 408 -1.73 19.63 11.30
C LEU A 408 -1.63 19.77 9.78
N ASP A 409 -2.47 20.60 9.16
CA ASP A 409 -2.37 20.91 7.72
C ASP A 409 -1.05 21.61 7.38
N THR A 410 -0.57 22.47 8.28
CA THR A 410 0.74 23.11 8.13
C THR A 410 1.85 22.07 8.22
N ILE A 411 1.82 21.18 9.22
CA ILE A 411 2.77 20.06 9.32
C ILE A 411 2.75 19.21 8.05
N ARG A 412 1.56 18.83 7.58
CA ARG A 412 1.39 18.08 6.33
C ARG A 412 2.05 18.80 5.17
N SER A 413 1.83 20.11 5.05
CA SER A 413 2.35 20.86 3.92
C SER A 413 3.88 21.01 3.89
N MET A 414 4.54 20.81 5.03
CA MET A 414 5.99 20.84 5.18
C MET A 414 6.66 19.48 4.88
N LEU A 415 5.89 18.40 4.89
CA LEU A 415 6.43 17.05 4.70
C LEU A 415 7.08 16.88 3.31
N PRO A 416 8.18 16.11 3.21
CA PRO A 416 8.72 15.68 1.92
C PRO A 416 7.72 14.84 1.12
N THR A 417 7.81 14.83 -0.21
CA THR A 417 6.86 14.08 -1.07
C THR A 417 6.79 12.61 -0.70
N LYS A 418 7.94 11.97 -0.45
CA LYS A 418 8.00 10.56 -0.06
C LYS A 418 7.17 10.23 1.18
N ASP A 419 7.24 11.08 2.21
CA ASP A 419 6.47 10.89 3.45
C ASP A 419 4.99 11.26 3.23
N LEU A 420 4.69 12.23 2.36
CA LEU A 420 3.32 12.52 1.93
C LEU A 420 2.68 11.36 1.19
N ASP A 421 3.40 10.72 0.27
CA ASP A 421 2.95 9.55 -0.48
C ASP A 421 2.72 8.38 0.46
N THR A 422 3.63 8.19 1.44
CA THR A 422 3.45 7.19 2.49
C THR A 422 2.16 7.47 3.27
N LEU A 423 1.90 8.70 3.70
CA LEU A 423 0.67 9.07 4.40
C LEU A 423 -0.58 8.80 3.56
N GLN A 424 -0.55 9.16 2.27
CA GLN A 424 -1.68 8.99 1.33
C GLN A 424 -1.93 7.52 0.95
N GLN A 425 -0.86 6.72 0.86
CA GLN A 425 -0.93 5.30 0.54
C GLN A 425 -1.70 4.52 1.61
N TYR A 426 -1.45 4.83 2.89
CA TYR A 426 -2.13 4.15 3.99
C TYR A 426 -3.52 4.73 4.28
N VAL A 427 -3.71 6.03 4.08
CA VAL A 427 -4.89 6.74 4.58
C VAL A 427 -5.32 7.86 3.62
N SER A 428 -6.51 7.72 3.05
CA SER A 428 -7.11 8.73 2.18
C SER A 428 -7.97 9.76 2.91
N ASP A 429 -8.50 9.41 4.09
CA ASP A 429 -9.40 10.27 4.86
C ASP A 429 -8.66 11.38 5.63
N PRO A 430 -9.08 12.66 5.50
CA PRO A 430 -8.44 13.78 6.19
C PRO A 430 -8.40 13.65 7.71
N TRP A 431 -9.44 13.08 8.33
CA TRP A 431 -9.47 12.93 9.78
C TRP A 431 -8.42 11.93 10.24
N MET A 432 -8.32 10.74 9.64
CA MET A 432 -7.25 9.79 9.97
C MET A 432 -5.85 10.33 9.66
N GLN A 433 -5.68 11.08 8.57
CA GLN A 433 -4.41 11.74 8.27
C GLN A 433 -4.01 12.67 9.43
N SER A 434 -4.96 13.42 9.98
CA SER A 434 -4.72 14.29 11.13
C SER A 434 -4.27 13.51 12.39
N VAL A 435 -4.84 12.33 12.62
CA VAL A 435 -4.43 11.46 13.75
C VAL A 435 -3.03 10.90 13.54
N ILE A 436 -2.72 10.41 12.33
CA ILE A 436 -1.39 9.90 12.01
C ILE A 436 -0.34 11.02 12.08
N LEU A 437 -0.65 12.21 11.58
CA LEU A 437 0.25 13.38 11.65
C LEU A 437 0.54 13.78 13.09
N ARG A 438 -0.43 13.64 14.00
CA ARG A 438 -0.21 13.85 15.43
C ARG A 438 0.74 12.81 16.02
N GLU A 439 0.58 11.53 15.65
CA GLU A 439 1.51 10.47 16.04
C GLU A 439 2.92 10.68 15.47
N TRP A 440 3.02 11.19 14.23
CA TRP A 440 4.29 11.55 13.61
C TRP A 440 4.95 12.72 14.32
N ALA A 441 4.19 13.75 14.69
CA ALA A 441 4.66 14.84 15.53
C ALA A 441 5.14 14.34 16.89
N HIS A 442 4.42 13.40 17.50
CA HIS A 442 4.81 12.83 18.79
C HIS A 442 6.16 12.13 18.67
N GLU A 443 6.27 11.25 17.67
CA GLU A 443 7.49 10.48 17.41
C GLU A 443 8.67 11.38 17.05
N ALA A 444 8.46 12.39 16.21
CA ALA A 444 9.52 13.31 15.77
C ALA A 444 10.13 14.08 16.95
N VAL A 445 9.27 14.71 17.76
CA VAL A 445 9.68 15.44 18.98
C VAL A 445 10.36 14.49 19.97
N HIS A 446 9.79 13.30 20.17
CA HIS A 446 10.33 12.31 21.10
C HIS A 446 11.73 11.81 20.68
N ARG A 447 11.97 11.55 19.39
CA ARG A 447 13.32 11.17 18.88
C ARG A 447 14.33 12.29 19.07
N LYS A 448 13.96 13.53 18.78
CA LYS A 448 14.84 14.70 18.97
C LYS A 448 15.17 14.94 20.45
N ILE A 449 14.26 14.65 21.39
CA ILE A 449 14.55 14.70 22.84
C ILE A 449 15.59 13.65 23.24
N ARG A 450 15.49 12.43 22.70
CA ARG A 450 16.39 11.33 23.07
C ARG A 450 17.75 11.38 22.36
N GLY A 451 17.87 12.17 21.29
CA GLY A 451 19.04 12.11 20.41
C GLY A 451 19.16 10.76 19.70
N GLU A 452 18.06 10.02 19.56
CA GLU A 452 18.04 8.75 18.85
C GLU A 452 18.10 9.04 17.33
N ALA A 453 19.09 8.44 16.65
CA ALA A 453 19.07 8.34 15.19
C ALA A 453 17.92 7.43 14.75
N LYS A 454 17.50 7.53 13.47
CA LYS A 454 16.50 6.65 12.85
C LYS A 454 16.60 5.21 13.37
N PRO A 455 15.52 4.61 13.90
CA PRO A 455 15.53 3.19 14.22
C PRO A 455 15.88 2.42 12.95
N LEU A 456 16.88 1.54 13.05
CA LEU A 456 17.36 0.73 11.92
C LEU A 456 16.15 0.07 11.25
N SER A 457 16.08 0.15 9.92
CA SER A 457 15.08 -0.62 9.16
C SER A 457 15.24 -2.11 9.46
N LEU A 458 14.22 -2.93 9.21
CA LEU A 458 14.31 -4.38 9.48
C LEU A 458 15.52 -5.03 8.78
N ALA A 459 15.86 -4.55 7.58
CA ALA A 459 17.04 -5.01 6.83
C ALA A 459 18.34 -4.56 7.50
N GLU A 460 18.48 -3.26 7.82
CA GLU A 460 19.67 -2.75 8.51
C GLU A 460 19.81 -3.34 9.92
N GLN A 461 18.70 -3.60 10.60
CA GLN A 461 18.67 -4.26 11.90
C GLN A 461 19.18 -5.69 11.76
N TYR A 462 18.68 -6.44 10.77
CA TYR A 462 19.21 -7.76 10.44
C TYR A 462 20.72 -7.73 10.15
N GLU A 463 21.18 -6.79 9.33
CA GLU A 463 22.61 -6.64 8.99
C GLU A 463 23.47 -6.27 10.20
N SER A 464 22.93 -5.45 11.11
CA SER A 464 23.60 -5.06 12.36
C SER A 464 23.64 -6.16 13.42
N MET A 465 22.85 -7.24 13.26
CA MET A 465 22.86 -8.36 14.21
C MET A 465 24.15 -9.18 14.10
N SER A 466 24.60 -9.71 15.24
CA SER A 466 25.72 -10.65 15.27
C SER A 466 25.43 -11.87 14.38
N PRO A 467 26.46 -12.49 13.77
CA PRO A 467 26.28 -13.64 12.88
C PRO A 467 25.45 -14.77 13.50
N THR A 468 25.66 -15.04 14.80
CA THR A 468 24.92 -16.02 15.59
C THR A 468 23.44 -15.69 15.78
N ARG A 469 23.08 -14.40 15.84
CA ARG A 469 21.68 -13.95 15.92
C ARG A 469 20.99 -14.04 14.57
N ARG A 470 21.70 -13.67 13.48
CA ARG A 470 21.19 -13.82 12.12
C ARG A 470 20.90 -15.28 11.79
N GLU A 471 21.86 -16.18 12.07
CA GLU A 471 21.66 -17.62 11.87
C GLU A 471 20.45 -18.15 12.65
N ARG A 472 20.25 -17.70 13.89
CA ARG A 472 19.05 -18.06 14.66
C ARG A 472 17.76 -17.53 14.05
N LEU A 473 17.80 -16.32 13.49
CA LEU A 473 16.65 -15.71 12.81
C LEU A 473 16.33 -16.45 11.50
N ASP A 474 17.35 -16.79 10.72
CA ASP A 474 17.23 -17.50 9.44
C ASP A 474 16.67 -18.92 9.61
N LEU A 475 16.96 -19.54 10.76
CA LEU A 475 16.47 -20.87 11.13
C LEU A 475 15.13 -20.84 11.89
N ALA A 476 14.63 -19.65 12.28
CA ALA A 476 13.37 -19.53 13.00
C ALA A 476 12.17 -19.70 12.05
N SER A 477 11.04 -20.14 12.60
CA SER A 477 9.78 -20.14 11.85
C SER A 477 9.38 -18.71 11.46
N PRO A 478 8.60 -18.48 10.38
CA PRO A 478 8.25 -17.13 9.93
C PRO A 478 7.60 -16.27 11.03
N GLU A 479 6.79 -16.87 11.90
CA GLU A 479 6.16 -16.17 13.03
C GLU A 479 7.18 -15.81 14.12
N GLU A 480 8.10 -16.72 14.44
CA GLU A 480 9.18 -16.47 15.40
C GLU A 480 10.20 -15.47 14.88
N ALA A 481 10.56 -15.53 13.59
CA ALA A 481 11.44 -14.57 12.94
C ALA A 481 10.82 -13.17 12.96
N ARG A 482 9.54 -13.06 12.59
CA ARG A 482 8.78 -11.81 12.69
C ARG A 482 8.74 -11.32 14.14
N LYS A 483 8.47 -12.20 15.10
CA LYS A 483 8.46 -11.86 16.51
C LYS A 483 9.83 -11.44 17.04
N MET A 484 10.93 -12.10 16.66
CA MET A 484 12.28 -11.73 17.07
C MET A 484 12.74 -10.41 16.47
N LEU A 485 12.37 -10.14 15.22
CA LEU A 485 12.57 -8.83 14.61
C LEU A 485 11.70 -7.76 15.30
N ILE A 486 10.48 -8.10 15.73
CA ILE A 486 9.56 -7.17 16.39
C ILE A 486 9.88 -6.91 17.86
N ASP A 487 10.28 -7.94 18.61
CA ASP A 487 10.59 -7.91 20.05
C ASP A 487 12.05 -7.52 20.32
N GLY A 488 12.92 -7.57 19.30
CA GLY A 488 14.25 -6.95 19.33
C GLY A 488 14.24 -5.43 19.08
N MET A 489 13.06 -4.87 18.80
CA MET A 489 12.74 -3.43 18.78
C MET A 489 12.10 -3.00 20.10
#